data_AF-A0A7S4A0L2-F1
#
_entry.id   AF-A0A7S4A0L2-F1
#
_cell.length_a   1.000
_cell.length_b   1.000
_cell.length_c   1.000
_cell.angle_alpha   90.00
_cell.angle_beta   90.00
_cell.angle_gamma   90.00
#
_symmetry.space_group_name_H-M   'P 1'
#
loop_
_entity.id
_entity.type
_entity.pdbx_description
1 polymer ?
#
loop_
_entity_poly.entity_id
_entity_poly.type
_entity_poly.pdbx_seq_one_letter_code
_entity_poly.pdbx_strand_id
1 'polypeptide(L)'
;MAKGNLKKSARKERRQSVQTAPPPPPRPWLGGELFWSAVFVIGLACVPTTFYGGSRTREAYVLRAEELFSDGAFSEAAAAYRRAVAVEETPDGHVFLAETLVRVKRLREAVAHYERAAALYDDPRERAAALASAARLHVERGSVERAVSAYARVLKLGANATKPDATRAADAADAHVLLAARLLAGGTRRHVKAAAAHLRRAVARAPGLAAAHALLADAYRDLARPGPAAKALEKVVARRPRDAAALAALGGARLELARFGEALGSYRAAAAMAPAAKDIGYALAALGGAGLAATKEFGYRAPVAYVERLFDLRARRRLLREEDDSWDSTSETIAQLAPNSTDEDDDRPLAKTDLFDHAHGLLFDDRLPKAHVKAIASALQVNLTESSPWLDVLELGCGSGALGPLLRGVANRLHCVDASAVSLEFAASTNTYDDLERGDFATNIRNASPGSVDLVVAVDAVPYVGDLGDLLHAMARALRPGGLAVFNADVLDDDVSMFASDSVRETFKLKFTGRWQHRVKYVKAQAKGKGLLLDAHAGVEKLRAESLLGWHAKSKEVVRLDAVSFVDTAVFAFRKSA
;
A
#
# COMPACT_ATOMS: atom_id res chain seq x y z
N MET A 1 -29.76 -56.86 -23.80
CA MET A 1 -29.64 -57.80 -24.93
C MET A 1 -28.16 -57.83 -25.31
N ALA A 2 -27.39 -58.83 -24.90
CA ALA A 2 -27.32 -60.19 -25.44
C ALA A 2 -26.25 -60.34 -26.55
N LYS A 3 -25.22 -61.14 -26.22
CA LYS A 3 -24.48 -62.07 -27.08
C LYS A 3 -23.60 -61.42 -28.17
N GLY A 4 -22.43 -61.92 -28.52
CA GLY A 4 -21.80 -63.22 -28.29
C GLY A 4 -20.44 -63.23 -29.01
N ASN A 5 -19.44 -63.97 -28.53
CA ASN A 5 -19.16 -65.35 -28.97
C ASN A 5 -18.60 -65.33 -30.43
N LEU A 6 -17.36 -65.73 -30.74
CA LEU A 6 -16.82 -67.10 -30.68
C LEU A 6 -15.45 -67.16 -31.41
N LYS A 7 -14.52 -67.96 -30.85
CA LYS A 7 -13.71 -69.03 -31.51
C LYS A 7 -12.72 -68.62 -32.64
N LYS A 8 -11.56 -69.28 -32.84
CA LYS A 8 -11.21 -70.72 -32.74
C LYS A 8 -9.68 -70.87 -32.98
N SER A 9 -8.99 -71.70 -32.19
CA SER A 9 -8.25 -72.93 -32.58
C SER A 9 -7.02 -72.75 -33.48
N ALA A 10 -5.88 -73.43 -33.31
CA ALA A 10 -5.68 -74.89 -33.20
C ALA A 10 -4.19 -75.16 -32.83
N ARG A 11 -3.80 -76.03 -31.90
CA ARG A 11 -3.84 -77.52 -31.86
C ARG A 11 -2.66 -78.18 -32.59
N LYS A 12 -1.77 -78.85 -31.84
CA LYS A 12 -1.19 -80.19 -32.13
C LYS A 12 -0.40 -80.69 -30.90
N GLU A 13 -0.89 -81.71 -30.18
CA GLU A 13 -0.59 -83.16 -30.35
C GLU A 13 0.63 -83.59 -29.52
N ARG A 14 0.73 -84.75 -28.85
CA ARG A 14 -0.16 -85.89 -28.53
C ARG A 14 0.65 -86.82 -27.58
N ARG A 15 -0.04 -87.40 -26.56
CA ARG A 15 0.06 -88.81 -26.04
C ARG A 15 1.41 -89.33 -25.49
N GLN A 16 1.52 -90.21 -24.48
CA GLN A 16 0.62 -90.97 -23.60
C GLN A 16 1.46 -91.70 -22.53
N SER A 17 0.96 -91.83 -21.30
CA SER A 17 1.04 -93.01 -20.38
C SER A 17 0.53 -92.56 -18.99
N VAL A 18 -0.72 -92.87 -18.60
CA VAL A 18 -1.15 -94.04 -17.80
C VAL A 18 -0.27 -94.26 -16.55
N GLN A 19 -0.73 -93.87 -15.35
CA GLN A 19 -1.24 -94.76 -14.28
C GLN A 19 -1.24 -94.10 -12.87
N THR A 20 -2.30 -94.41 -12.10
CA THR A 20 -2.44 -94.40 -10.62
C THR A 20 -2.56 -93.08 -9.85
N ALA A 21 -3.51 -93.05 -8.89
CA ALA A 21 -3.90 -91.90 -8.08
C ALA A 21 -2.93 -91.62 -6.91
N PRO A 22 -2.65 -90.35 -6.55
CA PRO A 22 -1.84 -90.01 -5.37
C PRO A 22 -2.69 -89.80 -4.09
N PRO A 23 -2.08 -89.97 -2.89
CA PRO A 23 -2.73 -89.92 -1.56
C PRO A 23 -3.08 -88.47 -1.10
N PRO A 24 -3.85 -88.29 -0.01
CA PRO A 24 -4.31 -86.96 0.44
C PRO A 24 -3.14 -86.07 0.90
N PRO A 25 -3.32 -84.73 0.89
CA PRO A 25 -2.22 -83.80 1.15
C PRO A 25 -1.78 -83.83 2.62
N PRO A 26 -0.47 -83.76 2.91
CA PRO A 26 -0.01 -83.54 4.27
C PRO A 26 -0.37 -82.12 4.73
N ARG A 27 -0.92 -82.01 5.95
CA ARG A 27 -1.25 -80.75 6.62
C ARG A 27 0.00 -79.88 6.80
N PRO A 28 -0.08 -78.56 6.63
CA PRO A 28 1.10 -77.70 6.62
C PRO A 28 1.66 -77.56 8.05
N TRP A 29 2.96 -77.83 8.18
CA TRP A 29 3.77 -77.47 9.33
C TRP A 29 3.98 -75.95 9.34
N LEU A 30 2.93 -75.20 9.68
CA LEU A 30 2.95 -73.74 9.85
C LEU A 30 3.32 -73.37 11.31
N GLY A 31 4.23 -74.12 11.93
CA GLY A 31 4.48 -74.04 13.38
C GLY A 31 5.85 -73.52 13.80
N GLY A 32 6.89 -73.67 12.95
CA GLY A 32 8.26 -73.34 13.33
C GLY A 32 8.62 -71.87 13.08
N GLU A 33 8.48 -71.41 11.83
CA GLU A 33 8.98 -70.09 11.44
C GLU A 33 8.13 -68.94 11.97
N LEU A 34 6.81 -69.10 12.05
CA LEU A 34 5.92 -68.10 12.65
C LEU A 34 6.10 -68.01 14.17
N PHE A 35 6.44 -69.12 14.83
CA PHE A 35 6.72 -69.14 16.26
C PHE A 35 8.05 -68.41 16.55
N TRP A 36 9.12 -68.70 15.80
CA TRP A 36 10.38 -67.98 15.95
C TRP A 36 10.28 -66.51 15.53
N SER A 37 9.50 -66.18 14.50
CA SER A 37 9.23 -64.79 14.12
C SER A 37 8.43 -64.05 15.21
N ALA A 38 7.41 -64.69 15.79
CA ALA A 38 6.64 -64.10 16.88
C ALA A 38 7.47 -63.95 18.15
N VAL A 39 8.31 -64.93 18.49
CA VAL A 39 9.24 -64.86 19.63
C VAL A 39 10.33 -63.81 19.39
N PHE A 40 10.79 -63.60 18.16
CA PHE A 40 11.75 -62.54 17.83
C PHE A 40 11.12 -61.14 17.84
N VAL A 41 9.88 -61.00 17.36
CA VAL A 41 9.12 -59.73 17.41
C VAL A 41 8.68 -59.40 18.83
N ILE A 42 8.20 -60.40 19.59
CA ILE A 42 7.88 -60.24 21.02
C ILE A 42 9.17 -60.01 21.81
N GLY A 43 10.28 -60.68 21.46
CA GLY A 43 11.60 -60.46 22.05
C GLY A 43 12.13 -59.05 21.81
N LEU A 44 11.95 -58.50 20.60
CA LEU A 44 12.24 -57.08 20.28
C LEU A 44 11.28 -56.10 20.98
N ALA A 45 10.00 -56.48 21.15
CA ALA A 45 9.00 -55.67 21.85
C ALA A 45 9.10 -55.76 23.39
N CYS A 46 9.71 -56.83 23.91
CA CYS A 46 9.95 -57.10 25.33
C CYS A 46 11.40 -56.85 25.75
N VAL A 47 12.29 -56.42 24.84
CA VAL A 47 13.46 -55.64 25.26
C VAL A 47 12.87 -54.48 26.03
N PRO A 48 13.12 -54.39 27.34
CA PRO A 48 12.50 -53.33 28.10
C PRO A 48 12.98 -52.02 27.46
N THR A 49 12.03 -51.15 27.11
CA THR A 49 12.33 -49.82 26.57
C THR A 49 13.23 -49.00 27.51
N THR A 50 13.54 -49.52 28.68
CA THR A 50 14.62 -49.08 29.57
C THR A 50 16.03 -49.17 28.95
N PHE A 51 16.28 -49.97 27.89
CA PHE A 51 17.56 -49.92 27.14
C PHE A 51 17.56 -48.91 25.97
N TYR A 52 16.37 -48.48 25.52
CA TYR A 52 16.17 -47.20 24.82
C TYR A 52 15.75 -46.12 25.82
N GLY A 53 16.28 -46.18 27.04
CA GLY A 53 16.29 -45.06 27.96
C GLY A 53 17.24 -44.01 27.42
N GLY A 54 16.84 -43.35 26.32
CA GLY A 54 17.47 -42.12 25.88
C GLY A 54 17.59 -41.25 27.12
N SER A 55 18.83 -40.93 27.48
CA SER A 55 19.16 -40.11 28.64
C SER A 55 18.11 -39.02 28.80
N ARG A 56 17.41 -38.95 29.94
CA ARG A 56 16.46 -37.86 30.24
C ARG A 56 17.21 -36.56 30.56
N THR A 57 18.31 -36.32 29.85
CA THR A 57 19.10 -35.11 29.97
C THR A 57 18.63 -34.12 28.92
N ARG A 58 18.85 -32.85 29.23
CA ARG A 58 18.57 -31.75 28.32
C ARG A 58 19.28 -31.96 26.97
N GLU A 59 20.56 -32.37 26.98
CA GLU A 59 21.37 -32.55 25.78
C GLU A 59 20.76 -33.57 24.82
N ALA A 60 20.22 -34.68 25.34
CA ALA A 60 19.60 -35.71 24.50
C ALA A 60 18.31 -35.20 23.83
N TYR A 61 17.52 -34.39 24.54
CA TYR A 61 16.35 -33.74 23.95
C TYR A 61 16.71 -32.66 22.94
N VAL A 62 17.79 -31.89 23.18
CA VAL A 62 18.28 -30.88 22.22
C VAL A 62 18.81 -31.55 20.95
N LEU A 63 19.68 -32.56 21.06
CA LEU A 63 20.20 -33.29 19.89
C LEU A 63 19.08 -33.89 19.04
N ARG A 64 18.10 -34.51 19.70
CA ARG A 64 16.94 -35.07 19.00
C ARG A 64 16.10 -33.99 18.34
N ALA A 65 15.94 -32.83 18.99
CA ALA A 65 15.20 -31.72 18.42
C ALA A 65 15.91 -31.11 17.20
N GLU A 66 17.23 -30.99 17.22
CA GLU A 66 18.04 -30.53 16.09
C GLU A 66 17.95 -31.47 14.89
N GLU A 67 18.04 -32.79 15.12
CA GLU A 67 17.86 -33.80 14.07
C GLU A 67 16.48 -33.66 13.40
N LEU A 68 15.41 -33.62 14.21
CA LEU A 68 14.04 -33.41 13.74
C LEU A 68 13.86 -32.08 13.01
N PHE A 69 14.55 -31.02 13.47
CA PHE A 69 14.51 -29.71 12.84
C PHE A 69 15.17 -29.74 11.46
N SER A 70 16.33 -30.39 11.32
CA SER A 70 17.02 -30.60 10.05
C SER A 70 16.20 -31.42 9.06
N ASP A 71 15.46 -32.42 9.54
CA ASP A 71 14.54 -33.24 8.75
C ASP A 71 13.25 -32.50 8.35
N GLY A 72 13.04 -31.27 8.84
CA GLY A 72 11.84 -30.47 8.58
C GLY A 72 10.62 -30.88 9.40
N ALA A 73 10.76 -31.82 10.34
CA ALA A 73 9.74 -32.26 11.28
C ALA A 73 9.56 -31.24 12.43
N PHE A 74 9.17 -30.00 12.08
CA PHE A 74 9.18 -28.87 13.01
C PHE A 74 8.22 -29.02 14.20
N SER A 75 7.11 -29.76 14.05
CA SER A 75 6.15 -29.97 15.15
C SER A 75 6.73 -30.88 16.22
N GLU A 76 7.39 -31.96 15.80
CA GLU A 76 8.08 -32.92 16.64
C GLU A 76 9.33 -32.30 17.27
N ALA A 77 10.09 -31.52 16.49
CA ALA A 77 11.22 -30.74 16.99
C ALA A 77 10.79 -29.78 18.11
N ALA A 78 9.68 -29.05 17.93
CA ALA A 78 9.14 -28.17 18.98
C ALA A 78 8.73 -28.94 20.24
N ALA A 79 8.20 -30.17 20.10
CA ALA A 79 7.89 -31.01 21.25
C ALA A 79 9.14 -31.48 21.98
N ALA A 80 10.21 -31.82 21.25
CA ALA A 80 11.50 -32.21 21.82
C ALA A 80 12.19 -31.02 22.52
N TYR A 81 12.24 -29.84 21.91
CA TYR A 81 12.74 -28.62 22.56
C TYR A 81 11.92 -28.23 23.80
N ARG A 82 10.58 -28.40 23.78
CA ARG A 82 9.74 -28.17 24.97
C ARG A 82 10.10 -29.11 26.11
N ARG A 83 10.45 -30.37 25.82
CA ARG A 83 10.96 -31.32 26.83
C ARG A 83 12.33 -30.92 27.34
N ALA A 84 13.23 -30.46 26.47
CA ALA A 84 14.54 -29.95 26.88
C ALA A 84 14.42 -28.79 27.88
N VAL A 85 13.57 -27.80 27.57
CA VAL A 85 13.28 -26.66 28.45
C VAL A 85 12.64 -27.08 29.78
N ALA A 86 11.81 -28.13 29.77
CA ALA A 86 11.17 -28.65 30.99
C ALA A 86 12.15 -29.40 31.91
N VAL A 87 13.21 -30.00 31.34
CA VAL A 87 14.28 -30.65 32.11
C VAL A 87 15.20 -29.59 32.71
N GLU A 88 15.60 -28.61 31.91
CA GLU A 88 16.45 -27.51 32.33
C GLU A 88 16.06 -26.23 31.61
N GLU A 89 15.67 -25.22 32.37
CA GLU A 89 15.26 -23.93 31.81
C GLU A 89 16.50 -23.10 31.46
N THR A 90 16.89 -23.10 30.19
CA THR A 90 18.00 -22.28 29.68
C THR A 90 17.52 -21.23 28.67
N PRO A 91 18.18 -20.05 28.59
CA PRO A 91 17.85 -19.04 27.60
C PRO A 91 17.86 -19.60 26.17
N ASP A 92 18.90 -20.35 25.80
CA ASP A 92 19.05 -20.93 24.45
C ASP A 92 17.97 -21.97 24.14
N GLY A 93 17.59 -22.79 25.14
CA GLY A 93 16.49 -23.75 24.98
C GLY A 93 15.18 -23.06 24.63
N HIS A 94 14.91 -21.90 25.24
CA HIS A 94 13.76 -21.08 24.88
C HIS A 94 13.88 -20.43 23.51
N VAL A 95 15.08 -19.97 23.09
CA VAL A 95 15.31 -19.43 21.75
C VAL A 95 15.08 -20.48 20.67
N PHE A 96 15.67 -21.67 20.79
CA PHE A 96 15.49 -22.75 19.81
C PHE A 96 14.03 -23.21 19.72
N LEU A 97 13.34 -23.31 20.87
CA LEU A 97 11.92 -23.58 20.89
C LEU A 97 11.12 -22.47 20.17
N ALA A 98 11.42 -21.21 20.45
CA ALA A 98 10.74 -20.07 19.83
C ALA A 98 10.92 -20.06 18.31
N GLU A 99 12.16 -20.26 17.82
CA GLU A 99 12.48 -20.33 16.38
C GLU A 99 11.72 -21.47 15.68
N THR A 100 11.65 -22.63 16.32
CA THR A 100 10.89 -23.78 15.81
C THR A 100 9.39 -23.48 15.79
N LEU A 101 8.87 -22.81 16.82
CA LEU A 101 7.47 -22.38 16.90
C LEU A 101 7.08 -21.37 15.81
N VAL A 102 8.03 -20.52 15.36
CA VAL A 102 7.82 -19.64 14.20
C VAL A 102 7.63 -20.44 12.92
N ARG A 103 8.41 -21.52 12.71
CA ARG A 103 8.27 -22.40 11.53
C ARG A 103 6.91 -23.08 11.47
N VAL A 104 6.34 -23.47 12.60
CA VAL A 104 4.97 -24.03 12.71
C VAL A 104 3.87 -22.99 12.85
N LYS A 105 4.17 -21.69 12.65
CA LYS A 105 3.22 -20.56 12.70
C LYS A 105 2.52 -20.36 14.06
N ARG A 106 3.09 -20.89 15.15
CA ARG A 106 2.59 -20.69 16.53
C ARG A 106 3.19 -19.42 17.14
N LEU A 107 2.94 -18.28 16.50
CA LEU A 107 3.63 -17.01 16.80
C LEU A 107 3.40 -16.49 18.22
N ARG A 108 2.24 -16.77 18.83
CA ARG A 108 1.93 -16.35 20.21
C ARG A 108 2.86 -17.01 21.23
N GLU A 109 3.08 -18.32 21.08
CA GLU A 109 3.95 -19.08 21.97
C GLU A 109 5.41 -18.75 21.71
N ALA A 110 5.80 -18.55 20.45
CA ALA A 110 7.15 -18.12 20.11
C ALA A 110 7.52 -16.80 20.80
N VAL A 111 6.62 -15.81 20.80
CA VAL A 111 6.82 -14.55 21.53
C VAL A 111 7.06 -14.80 23.02
N ALA A 112 6.21 -15.60 23.66
CA ALA A 112 6.34 -15.89 25.09
C ALA A 112 7.70 -16.54 25.42
N HIS A 113 8.19 -17.44 24.58
CA HIS A 113 9.49 -18.07 24.76
C HIS A 113 10.67 -17.11 24.49
N TYR A 114 10.59 -16.22 23.50
CA TYR A 114 11.61 -15.17 23.33
C TYR A 114 11.64 -14.19 24.52
N GLU A 115 10.49 -13.80 25.06
CA GLU A 115 10.42 -12.95 26.25
C GLU A 115 10.97 -13.66 27.49
N ARG A 116 10.73 -14.97 27.61
CA ARG A 116 11.30 -15.78 28.68
C ARG A 116 12.82 -15.92 28.55
N ALA A 117 13.33 -16.20 27.35
CA ALA A 117 14.76 -16.21 27.09
C ALA A 117 15.43 -14.89 27.48
N ALA A 118 14.83 -13.75 27.09
CA ALA A 118 15.32 -12.44 27.46
C ALA A 118 15.37 -12.20 28.98
N ALA A 119 14.42 -12.75 29.73
CA ALA A 119 14.41 -12.65 31.20
C ALA A 119 15.53 -13.47 31.86
N LEU A 120 16.04 -14.49 31.18
CA LEU A 120 17.07 -15.41 31.69
C LEU A 120 18.49 -15.04 31.24
N TYR A 121 18.66 -14.34 30.11
CA TYR A 121 19.99 -13.90 29.65
C TYR A 121 20.59 -12.87 30.60
N ASP A 122 21.79 -13.16 31.09
CA ASP A 122 22.62 -12.21 31.85
C ASP A 122 23.30 -11.18 30.94
N ASP A 123 23.74 -11.59 29.75
CA ASP A 123 24.33 -10.67 28.75
C ASP A 123 23.25 -9.73 28.20
N PRO A 124 23.40 -8.39 28.37
CA PRO A 124 22.48 -7.41 27.80
C PRO A 124 22.31 -7.54 26.28
N ARG A 125 23.32 -8.04 25.56
CA ARG A 125 23.26 -8.20 24.10
C ARG A 125 22.32 -9.34 23.69
N GLU A 126 22.49 -10.52 24.28
CA GLU A 126 21.62 -11.68 24.01
C GLU A 126 20.19 -11.40 24.47
N ARG A 127 20.03 -10.73 25.62
CA ARG A 127 18.74 -10.21 26.08
C ARG A 127 18.09 -9.28 25.05
N ALA A 128 18.85 -8.32 24.50
CA ALA A 128 18.34 -7.40 23.48
C ALA A 128 17.97 -8.13 22.18
N ALA A 129 18.76 -9.13 21.76
CA ALA A 129 18.50 -9.94 20.56
C ALA A 129 17.21 -10.77 20.68
N ALA A 130 16.98 -11.39 21.84
CA ALA A 130 15.75 -12.13 22.12
C ALA A 130 14.52 -11.20 22.12
N LEU A 131 14.61 -10.02 22.75
CA LEU A 131 13.54 -9.01 22.72
C LEU A 131 13.28 -8.45 21.33
N ALA A 132 14.32 -8.22 20.52
CA ALA A 132 14.17 -7.79 19.13
C ALA A 132 13.44 -8.86 18.29
N SER A 133 13.69 -10.14 18.57
CA SER A 133 13.00 -11.26 17.93
C SER A 133 11.52 -11.31 18.32
N ALA A 134 11.20 -11.15 19.60
CA ALA A 134 9.82 -10.99 20.07
C ALA A 134 9.13 -9.78 19.42
N ALA A 135 9.82 -8.64 19.33
CA ALA A 135 9.30 -7.42 18.70
C ALA A 135 8.95 -7.65 17.23
N ARG A 136 9.81 -8.33 16.45
CA ARG A 136 9.52 -8.72 15.06
C ARG A 136 8.26 -9.57 14.94
N LEU A 137 8.05 -10.54 15.84
CA LEU A 137 6.84 -11.36 15.82
C LEU A 137 5.57 -10.61 16.21
N HIS A 138 5.66 -9.56 17.05
CA HIS A 138 4.51 -8.67 17.29
C HIS A 138 4.07 -7.94 16.02
N VAL A 139 5.01 -7.61 15.13
CA VAL A 139 4.72 -7.04 13.81
C VAL A 139 3.98 -8.03 12.93
N GLU A 140 4.46 -9.27 12.81
CA GLU A 140 3.80 -10.31 12.00
C GLU A 140 2.37 -10.61 12.47
N ARG A 141 2.09 -10.34 13.74
CA ARG A 141 0.76 -10.48 14.35
C ARG A 141 -0.12 -9.24 14.25
N GLY A 142 0.37 -8.15 13.64
CA GLY A 142 -0.36 -6.88 13.50
C GLY A 142 -0.52 -6.06 14.78
N SER A 143 0.24 -6.35 15.85
CA SER A 143 0.16 -5.59 17.12
C SER A 143 1.22 -4.47 17.15
N VAL A 144 0.90 -3.31 16.58
CA VAL A 144 1.83 -2.17 16.45
C VAL A 144 2.32 -1.69 17.82
N GLU A 145 1.42 -1.54 18.79
CA GLU A 145 1.72 -1.01 20.13
C GLU A 145 2.67 -1.93 20.89
N ARG A 146 2.45 -3.25 20.79
CA ARG A 146 3.33 -4.25 21.42
C ARG A 146 4.70 -4.28 20.76
N ALA A 147 4.77 -4.15 19.44
CA ALA A 147 6.04 -4.06 18.72
C ALA A 147 6.82 -2.80 19.11
N VAL A 148 6.15 -1.64 19.17
CA VAL A 148 6.73 -0.36 19.62
C VAL A 148 7.29 -0.48 21.04
N SER A 149 6.51 -1.03 21.97
CA SER A 149 6.94 -1.25 23.36
C SER A 149 8.15 -2.19 23.46
N ALA A 150 8.15 -3.28 22.69
CA ALA A 150 9.25 -4.24 22.68
C ALA A 150 10.55 -3.64 22.13
N TYR A 151 10.51 -2.93 20.99
CA TYR A 151 11.69 -2.24 20.46
C TYR A 151 12.19 -1.12 21.38
N ALA A 152 11.30 -0.43 22.09
CA ALA A 152 11.70 0.54 23.09
C ALA A 152 12.52 -0.10 24.24
N ARG A 153 12.15 -1.31 24.69
CA ARG A 153 12.91 -2.07 25.69
C ARG A 153 14.31 -2.44 25.18
N VAL A 154 14.42 -2.87 23.91
CA VAL A 154 15.71 -3.15 23.25
C VAL A 154 16.63 -1.92 23.32
N LEU A 155 16.11 -0.74 22.99
CA LEU A 155 16.88 0.50 23.03
C LEU A 155 17.27 0.94 24.44
N LYS A 156 16.42 0.75 25.45
CA LYS A 156 16.74 1.03 26.86
C LYS A 156 17.88 0.15 27.37
N LEU A 157 17.90 -1.14 27.00
CA LEU A 157 18.99 -2.04 27.36
C LEU A 157 20.32 -1.63 26.72
N GLY A 158 20.30 -1.23 25.45
CA GLY A 158 21.48 -0.75 24.75
C GLY A 158 22.03 0.59 25.29
N ALA A 159 21.16 1.45 25.85
CA ALA A 159 21.58 2.74 26.41
C ALA A 159 22.34 2.62 27.74
N ASN A 160 22.11 1.57 28.51
CA ASN A 160 22.74 1.33 29.82
C ASN A 160 24.09 0.60 29.71
N ALA A 161 24.57 0.27 28.51
CA ALA A 161 25.84 -0.41 28.31
C ALA A 161 27.03 0.57 28.50
N THR A 162 28.00 0.17 29.33
CA THR A 162 29.09 1.03 29.82
C THR A 162 30.09 1.52 28.77
N LYS A 163 30.10 0.95 27.55
CA LYS A 163 30.80 1.48 26.36
C LYS A 163 30.09 1.06 25.07
N PRO A 164 29.75 1.99 24.15
CA PRO A 164 29.31 1.65 22.81
C PRO A 164 30.52 1.29 21.94
N ASP A 165 30.60 0.04 21.49
CA ASP A 165 31.48 -0.35 20.38
C ASP A 165 30.75 -0.18 19.03
N ALA A 166 31.48 -0.34 17.92
CA ALA A 166 30.93 -0.14 16.58
C ALA A 166 29.77 -1.09 16.25
N THR A 167 29.80 -2.33 16.75
CA THR A 167 28.75 -3.34 16.54
C THR A 167 27.48 -2.96 17.31
N ARG A 168 27.60 -2.51 18.56
CA ARG A 168 26.48 -2.01 19.38
C ARG A 168 25.85 -0.75 18.79
N ALA A 169 26.66 0.12 18.18
CA ALA A 169 26.16 1.30 17.50
C ALA A 169 25.29 0.93 16.28
N ALA A 170 25.68 -0.12 15.53
CA ALA A 170 24.90 -0.66 14.41
C ALA A 170 23.61 -1.33 14.89
N ASP A 171 23.68 -2.22 15.88
CA ASP A 171 22.50 -2.91 16.44
C ASP A 171 21.47 -1.90 16.99
N ALA A 172 21.93 -0.84 17.66
CA ALA A 172 21.08 0.24 18.15
C ALA A 172 20.49 1.10 17.02
N ALA A 173 21.21 1.30 15.92
CA ALA A 173 20.69 1.99 14.74
C ALA A 173 19.57 1.17 14.08
N ASP A 174 19.75 -0.13 13.93
CA ASP A 174 18.75 -1.04 13.36
C ASP A 174 17.50 -1.12 14.23
N ALA A 175 17.65 -1.19 15.56
CA ALA A 175 16.53 -1.15 16.49
C ALA A 175 15.72 0.15 16.37
N HIS A 176 16.39 1.29 16.18
CA HIS A 176 15.70 2.56 15.92
C HIS A 176 14.97 2.58 14.58
N VAL A 177 15.57 2.03 13.52
CA VAL A 177 14.94 1.92 12.19
C VAL A 177 13.69 1.05 12.26
N LEU A 178 13.77 -0.11 12.92
CA LEU A 178 12.64 -1.03 13.05
C LEU A 178 11.50 -0.43 13.86
N LEU A 179 11.81 0.24 14.97
CA LEU A 179 10.84 0.98 15.77
C LEU A 179 10.17 2.09 14.96
N ALA A 180 10.96 2.92 14.28
CA ALA A 180 10.44 4.01 13.46
C ALA A 180 9.55 3.52 12.32
N ALA A 181 9.92 2.42 11.65
CA ALA A 181 9.08 1.81 10.63
C ALA A 181 7.72 1.36 11.19
N ARG A 182 7.66 0.92 12.46
CA ARG A 182 6.38 0.57 13.10
C ARG A 182 5.57 1.78 13.51
N LEU A 183 6.24 2.82 13.99
CA LEU A 183 5.59 4.10 14.27
C LEU A 183 4.98 4.70 12.99
N LEU A 184 5.71 4.71 11.86
CA LEU A 184 5.18 5.17 10.57
C LEU A 184 3.94 4.37 10.13
N ALA A 185 3.93 3.05 10.34
CA ALA A 185 2.76 2.23 10.06
C ALA A 185 1.55 2.56 10.96
N GLY A 186 1.78 3.16 12.14
CA GLY A 186 0.72 3.64 13.02
C GLY A 186 0.07 4.95 12.56
N GLY A 187 0.60 5.62 11.53
CA GLY A 187 -0.08 6.66 10.76
C GLY A 187 -0.36 8.01 11.44
N THR A 188 -0.32 8.12 12.77
CA THR A 188 -0.61 9.38 13.49
C THR A 188 0.57 10.37 13.43
N ARG A 189 0.30 11.67 13.52
CA ARG A 189 1.32 12.74 13.54
C ARG A 189 2.31 12.54 14.65
N ARG A 190 1.83 12.15 15.82
CA ARG A 190 2.67 11.81 16.96
C ARG A 190 3.61 10.64 16.64
N HIS A 191 3.08 9.58 16.04
CA HIS A 191 3.90 8.45 15.63
C HIS A 191 4.92 8.85 14.55
N VAL A 192 4.54 9.64 13.55
CA VAL A 192 5.44 10.11 12.48
C VAL A 192 6.54 11.03 13.05
N LYS A 193 6.21 11.97 13.96
CA LYS A 193 7.19 12.80 14.67
C LYS A 193 8.16 11.95 15.50
N ALA A 194 7.64 10.98 16.26
CA ALA A 194 8.46 10.05 17.03
C ALA A 194 9.37 9.19 16.13
N ALA A 195 8.84 8.71 15.00
CA ALA A 195 9.60 7.96 14.01
C ALA A 195 10.76 8.79 13.46
N ALA A 196 10.52 10.04 13.05
CA ALA A 196 11.57 10.95 12.60
C ALA A 196 12.66 11.15 13.67
N ALA A 197 12.29 11.29 14.95
CA ALA A 197 13.25 11.40 16.05
C ALA A 197 14.08 10.11 16.27
N HIS A 198 13.48 8.92 16.15
CA HIS A 198 14.21 7.66 16.19
C HIS A 198 15.15 7.50 14.99
N LEU A 199 14.70 7.86 13.79
CA LEU A 199 15.51 7.78 12.57
C LEU A 199 16.69 8.75 12.59
N ARG A 200 16.52 9.95 13.16
CA ARG A 200 17.65 10.88 13.42
C ARG A 200 18.72 10.26 14.32
N ARG A 201 18.32 9.53 15.36
CA ARG A 201 19.27 8.78 16.21
C ARG A 201 19.92 7.61 15.47
N ALA A 202 19.17 6.93 14.60
CA ALA A 202 19.74 5.88 13.76
C ALA A 202 20.83 6.42 12.83
N VAL A 203 20.57 7.54 12.12
CA VAL A 203 21.57 8.15 11.24
C VAL A 203 22.73 8.79 11.99
N ALA A 204 22.53 9.24 13.24
CA ALA A 204 23.63 9.72 14.09
C ALA A 204 24.60 8.58 14.47
N ARG A 205 24.09 7.37 14.72
CA ARG A 205 24.90 6.19 15.05
C ARG A 205 25.49 5.51 13.81
N ALA A 206 24.72 5.44 12.74
CA ALA A 206 25.12 4.82 11.48
C ALA A 206 24.85 5.78 10.30
N PRO A 207 25.72 6.78 10.05
CA PRO A 207 25.49 7.79 9.02
C PRO A 207 25.35 7.25 7.59
N GLY A 208 25.91 6.06 7.33
CA GLY A 208 25.83 5.37 6.04
C GLY A 208 24.58 4.52 5.84
N LEU A 209 23.70 4.38 6.85
CA LEU A 209 22.54 3.50 6.79
C LEU A 209 21.45 4.10 5.87
N ALA A 210 21.49 3.73 4.59
CA ALA A 210 20.58 4.25 3.57
C ALA A 210 19.10 3.97 3.89
N ALA A 211 18.78 2.85 4.55
CA ALA A 211 17.42 2.54 4.98
C ALA A 211 16.88 3.56 6.01
N ALA A 212 17.73 4.02 6.93
CA ALA A 212 17.35 5.05 7.90
C ALA A 212 17.10 6.40 7.23
N HIS A 213 17.94 6.79 6.27
CA HIS A 213 17.73 8.03 5.49
C HIS A 213 16.46 7.97 4.63
N ALA A 214 16.16 6.82 4.01
CA ALA A 214 14.95 6.66 3.20
C ALA A 214 13.67 6.83 4.05
N LEU A 215 13.57 6.12 5.18
CA LEU A 215 12.43 6.26 6.08
C LEU A 215 12.36 7.64 6.72
N LEU A 216 13.51 8.29 6.97
CA LEU A 216 13.54 9.66 7.50
C LEU A 216 12.97 10.65 6.47
N ALA A 217 13.28 10.44 5.19
CA ALA A 217 12.72 11.23 4.12
C ALA A 217 11.20 11.03 4.00
N ASP A 218 10.70 9.79 4.08
CA ASP A 218 9.27 9.52 4.04
C ASP A 218 8.54 10.18 5.22
N ALA A 219 9.09 10.07 6.44
CA ALA A 219 8.57 10.76 7.62
C ALA A 219 8.53 12.28 7.41
N TYR A 220 9.58 12.88 6.84
CA TYR A 220 9.59 14.31 6.52
C TYR A 220 8.61 14.69 5.42
N ARG A 221 8.40 13.84 4.40
CA ARG A 221 7.41 14.09 3.36
C ARG A 221 6.00 14.04 3.92
N ASP A 222 5.69 13.10 4.79
CA ASP A 222 4.40 13.02 5.46
C ASP A 222 4.18 14.24 6.37
N LEU A 223 5.21 14.71 7.07
CA LEU A 223 5.18 15.97 7.84
C LEU A 223 5.25 17.26 6.99
N ALA A 224 5.11 17.17 5.67
CA ALA A 224 5.28 18.27 4.70
C ALA A 224 6.54 19.14 4.93
N ARG A 225 7.66 18.49 5.23
CA ARG A 225 9.00 19.10 5.37
C ARG A 225 9.88 18.71 4.17
N PRO A 226 9.64 19.27 2.96
CA PRO A 226 10.33 18.84 1.75
C PRO A 226 11.83 19.15 1.76
N GLY A 227 12.28 20.17 2.51
CA GLY A 227 13.70 20.51 2.68
C GLY A 227 14.52 19.40 3.35
N PRO A 228 14.18 19.04 4.61
CA PRO A 228 14.77 17.89 5.29
C PRO A 228 14.60 16.57 4.52
N ALA A 229 13.46 16.35 3.87
CA ALA A 229 13.24 15.17 3.03
C ALA A 229 14.24 15.07 1.87
N ALA A 230 14.44 16.17 1.12
CA ALA A 230 15.40 16.22 0.02
C ALA A 230 16.83 15.91 0.50
N LYS A 231 17.27 16.51 1.61
CA LYS A 231 18.60 16.25 2.21
C LYS A 231 18.80 14.78 2.58
N ALA A 232 17.78 14.13 3.14
CA ALA A 232 17.83 12.71 3.48
C ALA A 232 17.88 11.83 2.21
N LEU A 233 17.07 12.15 1.19
CA LEU A 233 17.07 11.44 -0.09
C LEU A 233 18.39 11.59 -0.86
N GLU A 234 19.05 12.74 -0.79
CA GLU A 234 20.39 12.93 -1.34
C GLU A 234 21.40 11.94 -0.75
N LYS A 235 21.30 11.62 0.54
CA LYS A 235 22.13 10.58 1.19
C LYS A 235 21.80 9.18 0.68
N VAL A 236 20.52 8.89 0.42
CA VAL A 236 20.09 7.60 -0.17
C VAL A 236 20.66 7.46 -1.59
N VAL A 237 20.45 8.46 -2.45
CA VAL A 237 20.90 8.47 -3.85
C VAL A 237 22.42 8.41 -3.95
N ALA A 238 23.16 9.09 -3.07
CA ALA A 238 24.62 9.01 -3.04
C ALA A 238 25.15 7.59 -2.76
N ARG A 239 24.39 6.76 -2.03
CA ARG A 239 24.75 5.37 -1.74
C ARG A 239 24.17 4.38 -2.75
N ARG A 240 22.99 4.69 -3.28
CA ARG A 240 22.24 3.87 -4.22
C ARG A 240 21.89 4.70 -5.45
N PRO A 241 22.87 5.02 -6.32
CA PRO A 241 22.65 5.91 -7.47
C PRO A 241 21.70 5.32 -8.53
N ARG A 242 21.40 4.03 -8.45
CA ARG A 242 20.47 3.33 -9.35
C ARG A 242 19.08 3.08 -8.72
N ASP A 243 18.81 3.64 -7.55
CA ASP A 243 17.51 3.53 -6.89
C ASP A 243 16.51 4.51 -7.52
N ALA A 244 15.72 4.02 -8.49
CA ALA A 244 14.75 4.82 -9.22
C ALA A 244 13.68 5.43 -8.29
N ALA A 245 13.27 4.70 -7.24
CA ALA A 245 12.27 5.17 -6.30
C ALA A 245 12.80 6.34 -5.46
N ALA A 246 14.04 6.23 -4.96
CA ALA A 246 14.69 7.32 -4.23
C ALA A 246 14.92 8.56 -5.12
N LEU A 247 15.32 8.36 -6.38
CA LEU A 247 15.49 9.45 -7.35
C LEU A 247 14.15 10.16 -7.65
N ALA A 248 13.07 9.41 -7.86
CA ALA A 248 11.74 9.97 -8.08
C ALA A 248 11.22 10.72 -6.84
N ALA A 249 11.39 10.15 -5.64
CA ALA A 249 11.03 10.81 -4.38
C ALA A 249 11.83 12.11 -4.17
N LEU A 250 13.11 12.13 -4.54
CA LEU A 250 13.94 13.34 -4.50
C LEU A 250 13.43 14.40 -5.49
N GLY A 251 13.00 13.97 -6.69
CA GLY A 251 12.33 14.83 -7.66
C GLY A 251 11.06 15.47 -7.10
N GLY A 252 10.22 14.69 -6.43
CA GLY A 252 9.01 15.19 -5.75
C GLY A 252 9.34 16.20 -4.64
N ALA A 253 10.29 15.89 -3.75
CA ALA A 253 10.69 16.80 -2.69
C ALA A 253 11.28 18.13 -3.24
N ARG A 254 12.07 18.07 -4.33
CA ARG A 254 12.60 19.26 -5.01
C ARG A 254 11.52 20.07 -5.70
N LEU A 255 10.50 19.41 -6.25
CA LEU A 255 9.33 20.07 -6.84
C LEU A 255 8.60 20.91 -5.79
N GLU A 256 8.36 20.36 -4.61
CA GLU A 256 7.73 21.08 -3.48
C GLU A 256 8.59 22.24 -2.94
N LEU A 257 9.91 22.20 -3.15
CA LEU A 257 10.84 23.30 -2.85
C LEU A 257 10.91 24.35 -3.96
N ALA A 258 10.10 24.24 -5.02
CA ALA A 258 10.18 25.05 -6.23
C ALA A 258 11.56 24.99 -6.93
N ARG A 259 12.31 23.89 -6.76
CA ARG A 259 13.61 23.62 -7.40
C ARG A 259 13.41 22.79 -8.67
N PHE A 260 12.72 23.38 -9.64
CA PHE A 260 12.19 22.65 -10.80
C PHE A 260 13.29 22.03 -11.70
N GLY A 261 14.39 22.74 -11.95
CA GLY A 261 15.51 22.19 -12.73
C GLY A 261 16.14 20.95 -12.07
N GLU A 262 16.35 21.00 -10.75
CA GLU A 262 16.86 19.85 -9.99
C GLU A 262 15.84 18.69 -9.95
N ALA A 263 14.55 19.01 -9.80
CA ALA A 263 13.47 18.02 -9.85
C ALA A 263 13.45 17.30 -11.21
N LEU A 264 13.56 18.04 -12.31
CA LEU A 264 13.63 17.51 -13.66
C LEU A 264 14.85 16.61 -13.87
N GLY A 265 16.02 17.01 -13.37
CA GLY A 265 17.22 16.17 -13.36
C GLY A 265 17.01 14.85 -12.60
N SER A 266 16.35 14.91 -11.45
CA SER A 266 16.06 13.74 -10.61
C SER A 266 15.08 12.77 -11.31
N TYR A 267 14.01 13.29 -11.92
CA TYR A 267 13.07 12.47 -12.68
C TYR A 267 13.69 11.86 -13.94
N ARG A 268 14.58 12.57 -14.65
CA ARG A 268 15.33 12.00 -15.79
C ARG A 268 16.22 10.84 -15.35
N ALA A 269 16.95 11.02 -14.25
CA ALA A 269 17.77 9.95 -13.69
C ALA A 269 16.89 8.75 -13.26
N ALA A 270 15.75 9.00 -12.62
CA ALA A 270 14.81 7.96 -12.23
C ALA A 270 14.25 7.19 -13.44
N ALA A 271 13.84 7.91 -14.49
CA ALA A 271 13.32 7.32 -15.73
C ALA A 271 14.38 6.48 -16.46
N ALA A 272 15.66 6.88 -16.41
CA ALA A 272 16.75 6.09 -16.97
C ALA A 272 16.98 4.77 -16.21
N MET A 273 16.72 4.73 -14.90
CA MET A 273 16.86 3.52 -14.08
C MET A 273 15.64 2.61 -14.15
N ALA A 274 14.44 3.16 -14.33
CA ALA A 274 13.20 2.42 -14.47
C ALA A 274 12.35 2.91 -15.67
N PRO A 275 12.74 2.62 -16.92
CA PRO A 275 12.02 3.09 -18.11
C PRO A 275 10.57 2.59 -18.21
N ALA A 276 10.26 1.44 -17.59
CA ALA A 276 8.91 0.87 -17.56
C ALA A 276 7.97 1.53 -16.54
N ALA A 277 8.50 2.34 -15.61
CA ALA A 277 7.71 3.03 -14.60
C ALA A 277 7.00 4.25 -15.21
N LYS A 278 5.81 3.99 -15.76
CA LYS A 278 5.01 4.99 -16.51
C LYS A 278 4.74 6.26 -15.70
N ASP A 279 4.57 6.12 -14.39
CA ASP A 279 4.36 7.20 -13.44
C ASP A 279 5.54 8.18 -13.35
N ILE A 280 6.78 7.68 -13.42
CA ILE A 280 7.99 8.51 -13.46
C ILE A 280 8.09 9.22 -14.82
N GLY A 281 7.85 8.49 -15.92
CA GLY A 281 7.81 9.05 -17.26
C GLY A 281 6.73 10.13 -17.41
N TYR A 282 5.56 9.91 -16.82
CA TYR A 282 4.46 10.87 -16.79
C TYR A 282 4.79 12.13 -15.99
N ALA A 283 5.39 11.98 -14.80
CA ALA A 283 5.85 13.12 -14.00
C ALA A 283 6.90 13.96 -14.75
N LEU A 284 7.82 13.29 -15.46
CA LEU A 284 8.81 13.93 -16.31
C LEU A 284 8.15 14.67 -17.50
N ALA A 285 7.17 14.04 -18.16
CA ALA A 285 6.45 14.63 -19.28
C ALA A 285 5.67 15.89 -18.84
N ALA A 286 5.00 15.83 -17.69
CA ALA A 286 4.32 16.97 -17.09
C ALA A 286 5.32 18.10 -16.78
N LEU A 287 6.32 17.83 -15.94
CA LEU A 287 7.26 18.85 -15.46
C LEU A 287 8.12 19.45 -16.58
N GLY A 288 8.51 18.64 -17.56
CA GLY A 288 9.31 19.08 -18.71
C GLY A 288 8.51 19.82 -19.79
N GLY A 289 7.20 19.98 -19.62
CA GLY A 289 6.33 20.60 -20.62
C GLY A 289 6.29 19.81 -21.94
N ALA A 290 6.40 18.49 -21.86
CA ALA A 290 6.44 17.64 -23.04
C ALA A 290 5.13 17.80 -23.82
N GLY A 291 5.25 17.89 -25.15
CA GLY A 291 4.10 18.00 -26.03
C GLY A 291 3.26 16.73 -26.02
N LEU A 292 2.04 16.83 -26.56
CA LEU A 292 1.05 15.75 -26.57
C LEU A 292 1.58 14.42 -27.13
N ALA A 293 2.49 14.44 -28.11
CA ALA A 293 3.11 13.23 -28.67
C ALA A 293 3.80 12.36 -27.60
N ALA A 294 4.49 12.97 -26.64
CA ALA A 294 5.17 12.26 -25.55
C ALA A 294 4.19 11.63 -24.56
N THR A 295 2.93 12.07 -24.56
CA THR A 295 1.90 11.55 -23.64
C THR A 295 1.05 10.42 -24.22
N LYS A 296 1.24 10.11 -25.51
CA LYS A 296 0.48 9.08 -26.23
C LYS A 296 0.70 7.69 -25.63
N GLU A 297 1.90 7.39 -25.16
CA GLU A 297 2.23 6.11 -24.51
C GLU A 297 1.46 5.87 -23.19
N PHE A 298 0.95 6.95 -22.58
CA PHE A 298 0.11 6.90 -21.38
C PHE A 298 -1.39 6.89 -21.71
N GLY A 299 -1.77 6.87 -23.00
CA GLY A 299 -3.16 6.97 -23.43
C GLY A 299 -3.78 8.32 -23.08
N TYR A 300 -2.98 9.39 -23.07
CA TYR A 300 -3.42 10.74 -22.69
C TYR A 300 -4.06 10.79 -21.29
N ARG A 301 -3.57 9.98 -20.36
CA ARG A 301 -4.10 9.90 -19.00
C ARG A 301 -2.97 9.73 -17.99
N ALA A 302 -3.16 10.24 -16.77
CA ALA A 302 -2.26 9.95 -15.68
C ALA A 302 -2.26 8.44 -15.34
N PRO A 303 -1.09 7.79 -15.21
CA PRO A 303 -1.01 6.41 -14.73
C PRO A 303 -1.64 6.27 -13.33
N VAL A 304 -2.28 5.14 -13.05
CA VAL A 304 -2.92 4.88 -11.75
C VAL A 304 -1.94 5.04 -10.60
N ALA A 305 -0.71 4.52 -10.73
CA ALA A 305 0.33 4.65 -9.72
C ALA A 305 0.81 6.10 -9.49
N TYR A 306 0.68 6.99 -10.50
CA TYR A 306 0.96 8.41 -10.33
C TYR A 306 -0.11 9.07 -9.44
N VAL A 307 -1.38 8.81 -9.75
CA VAL A 307 -2.55 9.31 -9.01
C VAL A 307 -2.52 8.75 -7.58
N GLU A 308 -2.45 7.43 -7.41
CA GLU A 308 -2.46 6.75 -6.12
C GLU A 308 -1.42 7.34 -5.16
N ARG A 309 -0.15 7.46 -5.56
CA ARG A 309 0.89 7.99 -4.67
C ARG A 309 0.73 9.47 -4.34
N LEU A 310 0.23 10.27 -5.27
CA LEU A 310 -0.07 11.68 -5.03
C LEU A 310 -1.17 11.83 -3.98
N PHE A 311 -2.27 11.10 -4.17
CA PHE A 311 -3.42 11.16 -3.28
C PHE A 311 -3.15 10.50 -1.93
N ASP A 312 -2.41 9.39 -1.87
CA ASP A 312 -1.96 8.79 -0.61
C ASP A 312 -1.12 9.76 0.22
N LEU A 313 -0.17 10.47 -0.40
CA LEU A 313 0.65 11.46 0.30
C LEU A 313 -0.20 12.64 0.78
N ARG A 314 -1.11 13.13 -0.05
CA ARG A 314 -2.03 14.21 0.31
C ARG A 314 -2.94 13.82 1.47
N ALA A 315 -3.55 12.63 1.41
CA ALA A 315 -4.45 12.10 2.41
C ALA A 315 -3.71 11.90 3.74
N ARG A 316 -2.50 11.30 3.72
CA ARG A 316 -1.67 11.22 4.93
C ARG A 316 -1.39 12.60 5.51
N ARG A 317 -0.92 13.58 4.70
CA ARG A 317 -0.69 14.95 5.19
C ARG A 317 -1.93 15.57 5.84
N ARG A 318 -3.13 15.31 5.29
CA ARG A 318 -4.39 15.78 5.86
C ARG A 318 -4.68 15.17 7.24
N LEU A 319 -4.50 13.84 7.40
CA LEU A 319 -4.64 13.18 8.71
C LEU A 319 -3.75 13.84 9.76
N LEU A 320 -2.49 14.09 9.40
CA LEU A 320 -1.53 14.69 10.32
C LEU A 320 -1.85 16.16 10.62
N ARG A 321 -2.61 16.87 9.76
CA ARG A 321 -3.08 18.25 10.04
C ARG A 321 -4.22 18.24 11.05
N GLU A 322 -5.24 17.41 10.82
CA GLU A 322 -6.46 17.38 11.63
C GLU A 322 -6.20 16.91 13.08
N GLU A 323 -5.19 16.06 13.31
CA GLU A 323 -4.77 15.66 14.66
C GLU A 323 -4.19 16.80 15.53
N ASP A 324 -3.61 17.86 14.93
CA ASP A 324 -3.13 19.02 15.72
C ASP A 324 -4.29 19.76 16.40
N ASP A 325 -5.48 19.71 15.79
CA ASP A 325 -6.67 20.42 16.28
C ASP A 325 -7.43 19.61 17.35
N SER A 326 -7.22 18.28 17.42
CA SER A 326 -7.82 17.40 18.43
C SER A 326 -6.81 17.05 19.54
N TRP A 327 -6.47 18.02 20.39
CA TRP A 327 -5.65 17.76 21.58
C TRP A 327 -6.39 16.84 22.55
N ASP A 328 -6.15 15.53 22.47
CA ASP A 328 -6.57 14.56 23.49
C ASP A 328 -5.39 13.73 24.03
N SER A 329 -5.41 13.53 25.33
CA SER A 329 -4.31 13.14 26.23
C SER A 329 -3.95 11.64 26.22
N THR A 330 -4.46 10.85 25.29
CA THR A 330 -4.69 9.41 25.51
C THR A 330 -3.59 8.46 25.05
N SER A 331 -2.30 8.80 25.20
CA SER A 331 -1.25 7.75 25.20
C SER A 331 0.04 8.19 25.89
N GLU A 332 0.14 8.09 27.22
CA GLU A 332 1.39 8.36 27.96
C GLU A 332 2.59 7.56 27.44
N THR A 333 2.37 6.34 26.94
CA THR A 333 3.44 5.45 26.48
C THR A 333 4.26 6.03 25.32
N ILE A 334 3.63 6.70 24.34
CA ILE A 334 4.36 7.27 23.19
C ILE A 334 5.10 8.56 23.60
N ALA A 335 4.63 9.29 24.63
CA ALA A 335 5.25 10.52 25.13
C ALA A 335 6.54 10.19 25.88
N GLN A 336 6.52 9.10 26.65
CA GLN A 336 7.71 8.58 27.34
C GLN A 336 8.74 7.98 26.37
N LEU A 337 8.34 7.62 25.15
CA LEU A 337 9.21 7.09 24.08
C LEU A 337 9.72 8.18 23.12
N ALA A 338 9.00 9.29 23.01
CA ALA A 338 9.45 10.49 22.32
C ALA A 338 10.63 11.08 23.11
N PRO A 339 11.82 11.23 22.49
CA PRO A 339 12.90 11.96 23.15
C PRO A 339 12.50 13.42 23.32
N ASN A 340 12.99 14.06 24.38
CA ASN A 340 13.00 15.52 24.50
C ASN A 340 13.69 16.09 23.24
N SER A 341 12.91 16.53 22.25
CA SER A 341 13.44 17.17 21.06
C SER A 341 13.62 18.64 21.36
N THR A 342 14.87 19.09 21.46
CA THR A 342 15.26 20.50 21.54
C THR A 342 15.26 21.20 20.17
N ASP A 343 14.62 20.63 19.15
CA ASP A 343 14.63 21.24 17.82
C ASP A 343 13.54 22.29 17.72
N GLU A 344 13.98 23.53 17.90
CA GLU A 344 13.36 24.79 17.46
C GLU A 344 13.17 24.88 15.92
N ASP A 345 13.49 23.84 15.16
CA ASP A 345 13.21 23.74 13.73
C ASP A 345 11.74 23.37 13.49
N ASP A 346 10.91 24.35 13.86
CA ASP A 346 9.65 24.73 13.26
C ASP A 346 8.45 23.81 13.49
N ASP A 347 7.84 23.95 14.67
CA ASP A 347 6.47 23.51 14.97
C ASP A 347 5.39 24.40 14.29
N ARG A 348 5.74 25.18 13.24
CA ARG A 348 4.73 25.90 12.46
C ARG A 348 3.65 24.91 12.00
N PRO A 349 2.37 25.28 12.14
CA PRO A 349 1.28 24.52 11.55
C PRO A 349 1.60 24.28 10.08
N LEU A 350 1.33 23.07 9.62
CA LEU A 350 1.29 22.76 8.20
C LEU A 350 0.38 23.80 7.53
N ALA A 351 0.94 24.70 6.71
CA ALA A 351 0.16 25.75 6.07
C ALA A 351 -1.00 25.12 5.28
N LYS A 352 -2.24 25.63 5.46
CA LYS A 352 -3.44 25.09 4.78
C LYS A 352 -3.23 24.92 3.27
N THR A 353 -2.49 25.85 2.66
CA THR A 353 -1.96 25.77 1.30
C THR A 353 -0.44 25.81 1.35
N ASP A 354 0.21 24.70 1.10
CA ASP A 354 1.66 24.62 0.91
C ASP A 354 1.99 24.59 -0.60
N LEU A 355 3.27 24.70 -0.94
CA LEU A 355 3.72 24.60 -2.34
C LEU A 355 3.34 23.26 -2.99
N PHE A 356 2.99 22.23 -2.21
CA PHE A 356 2.56 20.94 -2.73
C PHE A 356 1.22 21.05 -3.47
N ASP A 357 0.20 21.71 -2.88
CA ASP A 357 -1.09 21.89 -3.56
C ASP A 357 -0.94 22.73 -4.84
N HIS A 358 -0.07 23.74 -4.84
CA HIS A 358 0.26 24.50 -6.05
C HIS A 358 1.00 23.67 -7.10
N ALA A 359 1.99 22.88 -6.68
CA ALA A 359 2.80 22.05 -7.55
C ALA A 359 1.99 20.92 -8.21
N HIS A 360 0.92 20.47 -7.55
CA HIS A 360 0.06 19.38 -8.04
C HIS A 360 -1.33 19.84 -8.49
N GLY A 361 -1.65 21.13 -8.39
CA GLY A 361 -2.88 21.74 -8.90
C GLY A 361 -4.13 21.41 -8.10
N LEU A 362 -4.01 21.29 -6.77
CA LEU A 362 -5.06 20.84 -5.84
C LEU A 362 -5.77 22.00 -5.12
N LEU A 363 -6.01 23.11 -5.83
CA LEU A 363 -6.37 24.43 -5.26
C LEU A 363 -7.86 24.63 -4.90
N PHE A 364 -8.70 23.60 -5.08
CA PHE A 364 -10.16 23.76 -5.01
C PHE A 364 -10.86 22.80 -4.04
N ASP A 365 -10.13 22.22 -3.10
CA ASP A 365 -10.60 21.13 -2.21
C ASP A 365 -11.99 21.37 -1.62
N ASP A 366 -12.21 22.54 -1.00
CA ASP A 366 -13.47 22.84 -0.30
C ASP A 366 -14.57 23.44 -1.20
N ARG A 367 -14.20 23.92 -2.39
CA ARG A 367 -15.12 24.63 -3.30
C ARG A 367 -15.77 23.69 -4.30
N LEU A 368 -15.03 22.66 -4.76
CA LEU A 368 -15.52 21.75 -5.79
C LEU A 368 -16.73 20.91 -5.33
N PRO A 369 -16.74 20.26 -4.15
CA PRO A 369 -17.90 19.47 -3.74
C PRO A 369 -19.19 20.28 -3.70
N LYS A 370 -19.13 21.51 -3.19
CA LYS A 370 -20.29 22.43 -3.13
C LYS A 370 -20.77 22.85 -4.52
N ALA A 371 -19.85 23.13 -5.44
CA ALA A 371 -20.19 23.48 -6.82
C ALA A 371 -20.84 22.29 -7.56
N HIS A 372 -20.39 21.04 -7.31
CA HIS A 372 -21.02 19.84 -7.87
C HIS A 372 -22.45 19.65 -7.35
N VAL A 373 -22.65 19.76 -6.04
CA VAL A 373 -23.98 19.65 -5.40
C VAL A 373 -24.93 20.70 -5.95
N LYS A 374 -24.48 21.94 -6.12
CA LYS A 374 -25.26 23.02 -6.74
C LYS A 374 -25.62 22.70 -8.19
N ALA A 375 -24.69 22.17 -8.99
CA ALA A 375 -24.96 21.77 -10.36
C ALA A 375 -25.97 20.61 -10.43
N ILE A 376 -25.85 19.61 -9.54
CA ILE A 376 -26.80 18.50 -9.43
C ILE A 376 -28.19 19.01 -9.06
N ALA A 377 -28.31 19.84 -8.02
CA ALA A 377 -29.58 20.42 -7.58
C ALA A 377 -30.26 21.21 -8.70
N SER A 378 -29.47 22.02 -9.42
CA SER A 378 -29.96 22.86 -10.52
C SER A 378 -30.45 22.00 -11.70
N ALA A 379 -29.69 20.97 -12.08
CA ALA A 379 -30.08 20.08 -13.17
C ALA A 379 -31.32 19.25 -12.81
N LEU A 380 -31.40 18.73 -11.59
CA LEU A 380 -32.55 17.95 -11.13
C LEU A 380 -33.78 18.80 -10.79
N GLN A 381 -33.60 20.12 -10.63
CA GLN A 381 -34.63 21.05 -10.15
C GLN A 381 -35.22 20.62 -8.79
N VAL A 382 -34.36 20.12 -7.90
CA VAL A 382 -34.74 19.68 -6.55
C VAL A 382 -33.90 20.37 -5.49
N ASN A 383 -34.43 20.42 -4.27
CA ASN A 383 -33.62 20.75 -3.10
C ASN A 383 -33.00 19.46 -2.55
N LEU A 384 -31.68 19.31 -2.68
CA LEU A 384 -30.96 18.11 -2.21
C LEU A 384 -30.95 17.94 -0.68
N THR A 385 -31.49 18.89 0.08
CA THR A 385 -31.68 18.77 1.53
C THR A 385 -32.97 18.01 1.91
N GLU A 386 -33.84 17.71 0.94
CA GLU A 386 -35.04 16.89 1.14
C GLU A 386 -34.65 15.42 1.38
N SER A 387 -35.14 14.83 2.47
CA SER A 387 -34.67 13.54 3.00
C SER A 387 -35.28 12.29 2.34
N SER A 388 -35.65 12.38 1.06
CA SER A 388 -36.18 11.23 0.32
C SER A 388 -35.08 10.67 -0.59
N PRO A 389 -34.55 9.47 -0.31
CA PRO A 389 -33.54 8.86 -1.17
C PRO A 389 -34.18 8.24 -2.42
N TRP A 390 -33.66 8.59 -3.61
CA TRP A 390 -34.18 8.09 -4.89
C TRP A 390 -33.13 7.98 -6.01
N LEU A 391 -31.88 8.38 -5.76
CA LEU A 391 -30.79 8.29 -6.72
C LEU A 391 -29.86 7.12 -6.44
N ASP A 392 -29.60 6.28 -7.43
CA ASP A 392 -28.43 5.41 -7.44
C ASP A 392 -27.21 6.21 -7.93
N VAL A 393 -26.27 6.47 -7.02
CA VAL A 393 -25.11 7.34 -7.24
C VAL A 393 -23.83 6.52 -7.34
N LEU A 394 -23.05 6.79 -8.39
CA LEU A 394 -21.67 6.32 -8.53
C LEU A 394 -20.71 7.52 -8.53
N GLU A 395 -19.91 7.62 -7.47
CA GLU A 395 -18.85 8.62 -7.34
C GLU A 395 -17.51 8.05 -7.83
N LEU A 396 -16.85 8.80 -8.72
CA LEU A 396 -15.55 8.48 -9.28
C LEU A 396 -14.48 9.37 -8.64
N GLY A 397 -13.71 8.78 -7.72
CA GLY A 397 -12.72 9.45 -6.88
C GLY A 397 -13.35 9.97 -5.59
N CYS A 398 -13.20 9.22 -4.50
CA CYS A 398 -13.80 9.56 -3.20
C CYS A 398 -13.07 10.72 -2.52
N GLY A 399 -11.75 10.84 -2.74
CA GLY A 399 -10.92 11.84 -2.06
C GLY A 399 -11.09 11.77 -0.53
N SER A 400 -11.37 12.90 0.11
CA SER A 400 -11.65 12.98 1.55
C SER A 400 -13.07 12.58 1.95
N GLY A 401 -13.88 12.08 1.01
CA GLY A 401 -15.29 11.73 1.25
C GLY A 401 -16.23 12.93 1.32
N ALA A 402 -15.78 14.14 0.95
CA ALA A 402 -16.51 15.40 1.15
C ALA A 402 -17.88 15.48 0.46
N LEU A 403 -18.12 14.67 -0.58
CA LEU A 403 -19.40 14.67 -1.30
C LEU A 403 -20.47 13.82 -0.61
N GLY A 404 -20.08 12.74 0.05
CA GLY A 404 -21.00 11.77 0.66
C GLY A 404 -22.02 12.39 1.61
N PRO A 405 -21.62 13.20 2.61
CA PRO A 405 -22.55 13.91 3.48
C PRO A 405 -23.51 14.86 2.75
N LEU A 406 -23.10 15.39 1.59
CA LEU A 406 -23.92 16.32 0.81
C LEU A 406 -24.94 15.63 -0.09
N LEU A 407 -24.72 14.35 -0.43
CA LEU A 407 -25.62 13.57 -1.28
C LEU A 407 -26.42 12.50 -0.52
N ARG A 408 -26.04 12.17 0.72
CA ARG A 408 -26.64 11.07 1.47
C ARG A 408 -28.16 11.15 1.56
N GLY A 409 -28.71 12.36 1.72
CA GLY A 409 -30.16 12.59 1.86
C GLY A 409 -30.98 12.20 0.63
N VAL A 410 -30.37 12.19 -0.56
CA VAL A 410 -31.03 11.87 -1.84
C VAL A 410 -30.56 10.56 -2.46
N ALA A 411 -29.46 9.99 -1.98
CA ALA A 411 -28.91 8.74 -2.48
C ALA A 411 -29.69 7.55 -1.91
N ASN A 412 -30.32 6.75 -2.78
CA ASN A 412 -30.79 5.40 -2.48
C ASN A 412 -29.59 4.47 -2.26
N ARG A 413 -28.61 4.57 -3.15
CA ARG A 413 -27.31 3.91 -3.02
C ARG A 413 -26.21 4.89 -3.36
N LEU A 414 -25.17 4.95 -2.54
CA LEU A 414 -23.98 5.77 -2.75
C LEU A 414 -22.75 4.86 -2.79
N HIS A 415 -22.31 4.54 -4.00
CA HIS A 415 -21.09 3.78 -4.25
C HIS A 415 -19.98 4.72 -4.68
N CYS A 416 -18.81 4.63 -4.06
CA CYS A 416 -17.63 5.36 -4.47
C CYS A 416 -16.41 4.48 -4.78
N VAL A 417 -15.63 4.90 -5.78
CA VAL A 417 -14.42 4.22 -6.24
C VAL A 417 -13.22 5.15 -6.11
N ASP A 418 -12.12 4.70 -5.51
CA ASP A 418 -10.86 5.45 -5.45
C ASP A 418 -9.64 4.54 -5.61
N ALA A 419 -8.55 5.06 -6.17
CA ALA A 419 -7.30 4.32 -6.30
C ALA A 419 -6.51 4.30 -4.97
N SER A 420 -6.64 5.36 -4.16
CA SER A 420 -5.95 5.53 -2.90
C SER A 420 -6.68 4.80 -1.77
N ALA A 421 -5.98 3.87 -1.12
CA ALA A 421 -6.50 3.19 0.07
C ALA A 421 -6.74 4.18 1.22
N VAL A 422 -5.85 5.16 1.38
CA VAL A 422 -5.96 6.18 2.44
C VAL A 422 -7.18 7.08 2.21
N SER A 423 -7.46 7.48 0.96
CA SER A 423 -8.69 8.22 0.62
C SER A 423 -9.95 7.42 0.94
N LEU A 424 -9.95 6.10 0.70
CA LEU A 424 -11.11 5.25 1.05
C LEU A 424 -11.33 5.16 2.57
N GLU A 425 -10.27 5.17 3.38
CA GLU A 425 -10.40 5.23 4.84
C GLU A 425 -11.06 6.54 5.30
N PHE A 426 -10.73 7.68 4.67
CA PHE A 426 -11.44 8.94 4.89
C PHE A 426 -12.91 8.88 4.46
N ALA A 427 -13.18 8.36 3.27
CA ALA A 427 -14.55 8.22 2.79
C ALA A 427 -15.38 7.34 3.74
N ALA A 428 -14.81 6.24 4.23
CA ALA A 428 -15.43 5.36 5.20
C ALA A 428 -15.73 6.06 6.54
N SER A 429 -14.83 6.93 7.01
CA SER A 429 -15.02 7.64 8.29
C SER A 429 -16.19 8.62 8.29
N THR A 430 -16.66 9.05 7.12
CA THR A 430 -17.88 9.86 7.01
C THR A 430 -19.15 9.07 7.35
N ASN A 431 -19.11 7.74 7.31
CA ASN A 431 -20.26 6.85 7.51
C ASN A 431 -21.47 7.17 6.60
N THR A 432 -21.19 7.60 5.35
CA THR A 432 -22.21 7.98 4.37
C THR A 432 -22.29 7.08 3.14
N TYR A 433 -21.23 6.36 2.80
CA TYR A 433 -21.17 5.50 1.61
C TYR A 433 -21.72 4.11 1.91
N ASP A 434 -22.49 3.54 0.98
CA ASP A 434 -22.96 2.16 1.07
C ASP A 434 -21.88 1.18 0.61
N ASP A 435 -21.13 1.56 -0.43
CA ASP A 435 -20.06 0.77 -1.01
C ASP A 435 -18.82 1.63 -1.27
N LEU A 436 -17.65 1.08 -0.94
CA LEU A 436 -16.34 1.68 -1.20
C LEU A 436 -15.46 0.64 -1.91
N GLU A 437 -15.02 0.97 -3.12
CA GLU A 437 -14.22 0.07 -3.94
C GLU A 437 -12.83 0.66 -4.24
N ARG A 438 -11.77 -0.12 -3.96
CA ARG A 438 -10.41 0.23 -4.39
C ARG A 438 -10.21 -0.10 -5.85
N GLY A 439 -9.99 0.90 -6.68
CA GLY A 439 -9.74 0.69 -8.10
C GLY A 439 -9.51 1.95 -8.90
N ASP A 440 -9.05 1.75 -10.13
CA ASP A 440 -8.94 2.81 -11.12
C ASP A 440 -10.33 3.23 -11.62
N PHE A 441 -10.76 4.47 -11.32
CA PHE A 441 -12.12 4.93 -11.64
C PHE A 441 -12.50 4.76 -13.12
N ALA A 442 -11.57 5.02 -14.07
CA ALA A 442 -11.90 4.90 -15.49
C ALA A 442 -12.00 3.44 -15.96
N THR A 443 -11.40 2.52 -15.21
CA THR A 443 -11.57 1.08 -15.42
C THR A 443 -12.84 0.58 -14.75
N ASN A 444 -13.11 1.01 -13.52
CA ASN A 444 -14.28 0.60 -12.77
C ASN A 444 -15.60 1.00 -13.47
N ILE A 445 -15.73 2.24 -13.95
CA ILE A 445 -16.93 2.69 -14.67
C ILE A 445 -17.19 1.88 -15.96
N ARG A 446 -16.17 1.22 -16.53
CA ARG A 446 -16.37 0.30 -17.67
C ARG A 446 -17.05 -1.01 -17.27
N ASN A 447 -16.89 -1.42 -16.02
CA ASN A 447 -17.48 -2.64 -15.46
C ASN A 447 -18.88 -2.39 -14.89
N ALA A 448 -19.29 -1.14 -14.71
CA ALA A 448 -20.66 -0.80 -14.32
C ALA A 448 -21.68 -1.33 -15.34
N SER A 449 -22.77 -1.92 -14.83
CA SER A 449 -23.86 -2.44 -15.65
C SER A 449 -24.52 -1.30 -16.45
N PRO A 450 -24.89 -1.50 -17.73
CA PRO A 450 -25.56 -0.46 -18.51
C PRO A 450 -26.88 -0.02 -17.86
N GLY A 451 -27.12 1.29 -17.75
CA GLY A 451 -28.34 1.83 -17.16
C GLY A 451 -28.56 1.46 -15.68
N SER A 452 -27.47 1.30 -14.91
CA SER A 452 -27.54 0.89 -13.51
C SER A 452 -27.53 2.03 -12.50
N VAL A 453 -27.29 3.28 -12.94
CA VAL A 453 -27.18 4.44 -12.05
C VAL A 453 -27.91 5.66 -12.61
N ASP A 454 -28.36 6.54 -11.71
CA ASP A 454 -29.05 7.79 -12.04
C ASP A 454 -28.08 8.98 -12.10
N LEU A 455 -27.01 8.91 -11.29
CA LEU A 455 -26.00 9.95 -11.19
C LEU A 455 -24.60 9.33 -11.21
N VAL A 456 -23.77 9.79 -12.14
CA VAL A 456 -22.32 9.62 -12.10
C VAL A 456 -21.71 10.96 -11.75
N VAL A 457 -20.95 11.02 -10.65
CA VAL A 457 -20.30 12.26 -10.19
C VAL A 457 -18.79 12.04 -10.04
N ALA A 458 -17.98 13.02 -10.44
CA ALA A 458 -16.53 12.93 -10.36
C ALA A 458 -15.93 14.26 -9.91
N VAL A 459 -15.53 14.34 -8.64
CA VAL A 459 -14.92 15.54 -8.06
C VAL A 459 -13.40 15.41 -8.15
N ASP A 460 -12.79 16.30 -8.92
CA ASP A 460 -11.34 16.42 -9.10
C ASP A 460 -10.63 15.18 -9.71
N ALA A 461 -11.38 14.20 -10.22
CA ALA A 461 -10.83 13.01 -10.86
C ALA A 461 -10.61 13.18 -12.38
N VAL A 462 -11.54 13.85 -13.08
CA VAL A 462 -11.46 14.07 -14.54
C VAL A 462 -10.24 14.87 -15.00
N PRO A 463 -9.70 15.84 -14.23
CA PRO A 463 -8.45 16.52 -14.56
C PRO A 463 -7.22 15.61 -14.68
N TYR A 464 -7.31 14.32 -14.35
CA TYR A 464 -6.25 13.34 -14.61
C TYR A 464 -6.41 12.58 -15.94
N VAL A 465 -7.42 12.94 -16.74
CA VAL A 465 -7.73 12.36 -18.05
C VAL A 465 -7.70 13.44 -19.12
N GLY A 466 -6.79 13.32 -20.08
CA GLY A 466 -6.67 14.20 -21.24
C GLY A 466 -7.76 13.90 -22.27
N ASP A 467 -7.71 12.72 -22.88
CA ASP A 467 -8.77 12.30 -23.81
C ASP A 467 -9.98 11.75 -23.06
N LEU A 468 -11.08 12.50 -23.10
CA LEU A 468 -12.30 12.19 -22.36
C LEU A 468 -13.21 11.17 -23.06
N GLY A 469 -12.91 10.78 -24.30
CA GLY A 469 -13.82 10.00 -25.15
C GLY A 469 -14.31 8.69 -24.51
N ASP A 470 -13.38 7.87 -24.02
CA ASP A 470 -13.70 6.57 -23.41
C ASP A 470 -14.39 6.72 -22.04
N LEU A 471 -13.96 7.71 -21.26
CA LEU A 471 -14.56 8.00 -19.95
C LEU A 471 -16.01 8.43 -20.09
N LEU A 472 -16.29 9.40 -20.97
CA LEU A 472 -17.64 9.90 -21.21
C LEU A 472 -18.53 8.83 -21.85
N HIS A 473 -17.98 7.98 -22.72
CA HIS A 473 -18.72 6.83 -23.23
C HIS A 473 -19.12 5.87 -22.11
N ALA A 474 -18.22 5.59 -21.16
CA ALA A 474 -18.51 4.72 -20.03
C ALA A 474 -19.53 5.32 -19.07
N MET A 475 -19.43 6.62 -18.76
CA MET A 475 -20.43 7.36 -18.00
C MET A 475 -21.81 7.26 -18.67
N ALA A 476 -21.88 7.56 -19.97
CA ALA A 476 -23.13 7.49 -20.73
C ALA A 476 -23.74 6.08 -20.75
N ARG A 477 -22.93 5.02 -20.82
CA ARG A 477 -23.42 3.63 -20.78
C ARG A 477 -24.00 3.29 -19.40
N ALA A 478 -23.32 3.65 -18.32
CA ALA A 478 -23.73 3.35 -16.95
C ALA A 478 -25.04 4.07 -16.56
N LEU A 479 -25.26 5.29 -17.07
CA LEU A 479 -26.43 6.09 -16.75
C LEU A 479 -27.74 5.54 -17.33
N ARG A 480 -28.83 5.66 -16.57
CA ARG A 480 -30.21 5.48 -17.08
C ARG A 480 -30.59 6.63 -18.02
N PRO A 481 -31.54 6.43 -18.95
CA PRO A 481 -32.13 7.53 -19.72
C PRO A 481 -32.55 8.70 -18.81
N GLY A 482 -32.13 9.92 -19.14
CA GLY A 482 -32.38 11.10 -18.30
C GLY A 482 -31.46 11.29 -17.09
N GLY A 483 -30.58 10.32 -16.79
CA GLY A 483 -29.59 10.41 -15.72
C GLY A 483 -28.50 11.46 -15.98
N LEU A 484 -27.74 11.81 -14.94
CA LEU A 484 -26.77 12.89 -14.95
C LEU A 484 -25.32 12.42 -14.82
N ALA A 485 -24.43 13.01 -15.63
CA ALA A 485 -22.99 13.00 -15.43
C ALA A 485 -22.54 14.39 -14.96
N VAL A 486 -21.98 14.50 -13.75
CA VAL A 486 -21.51 15.78 -13.19
C VAL A 486 -20.04 15.69 -12.81
N PHE A 487 -19.20 16.55 -13.38
CA PHE A 487 -17.75 16.52 -13.12
C PHE A 487 -17.11 17.88 -13.38
N ASN A 488 -15.93 18.12 -12.80
CA ASN A 488 -15.11 19.28 -13.16
C ASN A 488 -13.94 18.94 -14.09
N ALA A 489 -13.55 19.88 -14.94
CA ALA A 489 -12.33 19.80 -15.75
C ALA A 489 -11.55 21.11 -15.66
N ASP A 490 -10.21 21.05 -15.64
CA ASP A 490 -9.39 22.27 -15.68
C ASP A 490 -9.55 22.93 -17.06
N VAL A 491 -9.67 24.26 -17.11
CA VAL A 491 -9.98 24.99 -18.34
C VAL A 491 -8.70 25.34 -19.09
N LEU A 492 -8.69 25.09 -20.40
CA LEU A 492 -7.69 25.61 -21.32
C LEU A 492 -8.24 26.86 -22.03
N ASP A 493 -7.63 28.02 -21.78
CA ASP A 493 -8.02 29.28 -22.40
C ASP A 493 -7.82 29.28 -23.92
N ASP A 494 -8.65 30.07 -24.60
CA ASP A 494 -8.63 30.22 -26.06
C ASP A 494 -7.43 31.04 -26.59
N ASP A 495 -6.73 31.76 -25.72
CA ASP A 495 -5.62 32.67 -26.10
C ASP A 495 -4.22 32.03 -26.15
N VAL A 496 -4.09 30.70 -25.97
CA VAL A 496 -2.78 30.04 -25.98
C VAL A 496 -2.27 29.75 -27.41
N SER A 497 -1.69 30.80 -28.01
CA SER A 497 -0.80 30.88 -29.18
C SER A 497 -1.41 30.81 -30.60
N MET A 498 -1.22 31.91 -31.34
CA MET A 498 -1.50 32.14 -32.76
C MET A 498 -0.60 31.37 -33.75
N PHE A 499 0.26 30.44 -33.31
CA PHE A 499 1.29 29.82 -34.17
C PHE A 499 1.56 28.34 -33.82
N ALA A 500 0.64 27.44 -34.17
CA ALA A 500 0.98 26.03 -34.48
C ALA A 500 -0.25 25.29 -35.03
N SER A 501 -0.19 24.89 -36.30
CA SER A 501 -1.14 23.98 -36.94
C SER A 501 -0.89 22.54 -36.47
N ASP A 502 -1.67 22.03 -35.51
CA ASP A 502 -1.82 20.59 -35.26
C ASP A 502 -3.13 20.34 -34.51
N SER A 503 -4.08 19.64 -35.15
CA SER A 503 -5.49 19.48 -34.73
C SER A 503 -5.72 18.90 -33.33
N VAL A 504 -4.73 18.24 -32.74
CA VAL A 504 -4.85 17.64 -31.39
C VAL A 504 -4.39 18.60 -30.28
N ARG A 505 -3.50 19.57 -30.59
CA ARG A 505 -3.13 20.64 -29.63
C ARG A 505 -4.27 21.64 -29.38
N GLU A 506 -5.36 21.52 -30.14
CA GLU A 506 -6.54 22.37 -30.05
C GLU A 506 -7.60 21.87 -29.06
N THR A 507 -7.37 20.77 -28.34
CA THR A 507 -8.42 20.11 -27.53
C THR A 507 -8.11 20.09 -26.03
N PHE A 508 -6.99 19.48 -25.66
CA PHE A 508 -6.53 19.38 -24.27
C PHE A 508 -5.00 19.41 -24.16
N LYS A 509 -4.49 19.76 -22.98
CA LYS A 509 -3.06 19.97 -22.72
C LYS A 509 -2.67 19.49 -21.33
N LEU A 510 -1.54 18.79 -21.23
CA LEU A 510 -0.94 18.43 -19.94
C LEU A 510 -0.25 19.65 -19.32
N LYS A 511 -0.58 19.96 -18.07
CA LYS A 511 0.10 20.96 -17.23
C LYS A 511 1.32 20.35 -16.54
N PHE A 512 2.22 21.22 -16.11
CA PHE A 512 3.33 20.84 -15.24
C PHE A 512 2.89 20.18 -13.92
N THR A 513 1.66 20.46 -13.49
CA THR A 513 1.07 19.87 -12.27
C THR A 513 0.69 18.39 -12.44
N GLY A 514 0.83 17.82 -13.64
CA GLY A 514 0.36 16.46 -13.95
C GLY A 514 -1.15 16.35 -14.18
N ARG A 515 -1.84 17.49 -14.30
CA ARG A 515 -3.27 17.57 -14.61
C ARG A 515 -3.47 18.05 -16.04
N TRP A 516 -4.60 17.70 -16.63
CA TRP A 516 -5.00 18.05 -17.99
C TRP A 516 -5.97 19.23 -17.97
N GLN A 517 -5.71 20.19 -18.84
CA GLN A 517 -6.66 21.26 -19.18
C GLN A 517 -7.38 20.92 -20.47
N HIS A 518 -8.64 21.29 -20.56
CA HIS A 518 -9.50 21.03 -21.71
C HIS A 518 -10.15 22.31 -22.19
N ARG A 519 -10.27 22.47 -23.51
CA ARG A 519 -11.14 23.51 -24.07
C ARG A 519 -12.58 23.15 -23.78
N VAL A 520 -13.36 24.13 -23.32
CA VAL A 520 -14.80 23.95 -23.06
C VAL A 520 -15.55 23.41 -24.29
N LYS A 521 -15.20 23.87 -25.50
CA LYS A 521 -15.77 23.37 -26.77
C LYS A 521 -15.50 21.87 -26.99
N TYR A 522 -14.32 21.39 -26.62
CA TYR A 522 -13.96 19.97 -26.74
C TYR A 522 -14.77 19.12 -25.77
N VAL A 523 -14.87 19.51 -24.49
CA VAL A 523 -15.65 18.78 -23.48
C VAL A 523 -17.11 18.63 -23.93
N LYS A 524 -17.73 19.73 -24.38
CA LYS A 524 -19.11 19.72 -24.88
C LYS A 524 -19.28 18.83 -26.12
N ALA A 525 -18.34 18.88 -27.06
CA ALA A 525 -18.40 18.08 -28.28
C ALA A 525 -18.26 16.57 -27.99
N GLN A 526 -17.31 16.19 -27.11
CA GLN A 526 -17.13 14.80 -26.69
C GLN A 526 -18.37 14.27 -25.98
N ALA A 527 -18.93 15.03 -25.03
CA ALA A 527 -20.14 14.64 -24.31
C ALA A 527 -21.31 14.43 -25.28
N LYS A 528 -21.58 15.41 -26.17
CA LYS A 528 -22.65 15.32 -27.17
C LYS A 528 -22.50 14.09 -28.06
N GLY A 529 -21.28 13.78 -28.51
CA GLY A 529 -20.98 12.61 -29.33
C GLY A 529 -21.25 11.26 -28.64
N LYS A 530 -21.44 11.25 -27.31
CA LYS A 530 -21.78 10.06 -26.50
C LYS A 530 -23.22 10.07 -25.99
N GLY A 531 -24.07 10.98 -26.48
CA GLY A 531 -25.46 11.11 -26.02
C GLY A 531 -25.62 11.83 -24.68
N LEU A 532 -24.60 12.59 -24.25
CA LEU A 532 -24.63 13.44 -23.07
C LEU A 532 -24.82 14.90 -23.49
N LEU A 533 -25.98 15.48 -23.19
CA LEU A 533 -26.34 16.85 -23.55
C LEU A 533 -26.10 17.79 -22.35
N LEU A 534 -25.50 18.95 -22.59
CA LEU A 534 -25.28 19.93 -21.50
C LEU A 534 -26.61 20.34 -20.90
N ASP A 535 -26.74 20.26 -19.58
CA ASP A 535 -27.98 20.61 -18.91
C ASP A 535 -28.19 22.13 -18.91
N ALA A 536 -29.39 22.55 -19.34
CA ALA A 536 -29.71 23.96 -19.51
C ALA A 536 -29.85 24.71 -18.18
N HIS A 537 -30.18 24.02 -17.09
CA HIS A 537 -30.42 24.62 -15.77
C HIS A 537 -29.13 24.71 -14.94
N ALA A 538 -28.22 23.76 -15.10
CA ALA A 538 -26.94 23.76 -14.38
C ALA A 538 -25.83 24.57 -15.08
N GLY A 539 -25.83 24.63 -16.41
CA GLY A 539 -24.83 25.41 -17.16
C GLY A 539 -23.38 24.96 -16.92
N VAL A 540 -22.45 25.92 -16.89
CA VAL A 540 -21.03 25.70 -16.58
C VAL A 540 -20.59 26.69 -15.50
N GLU A 541 -20.23 26.19 -14.32
CA GLU A 541 -19.71 27.02 -13.23
C GLU A 541 -18.18 27.07 -13.28
N LYS A 542 -17.60 28.25 -13.49
CA LYS A 542 -16.15 28.45 -13.51
C LYS A 542 -15.66 28.87 -12.12
N LEU A 543 -14.62 28.20 -11.64
CA LEU A 543 -13.89 28.55 -10.42
C LEU A 543 -12.48 28.98 -10.79
N ARG A 544 -12.00 30.03 -10.13
CA ARG A 544 -10.65 30.58 -10.28
C ARG A 544 -9.89 30.49 -8.97
N ALA A 545 -8.63 30.12 -9.03
CA ALA A 545 -7.70 30.12 -7.91
C ALA A 545 -6.39 30.80 -8.31
N GLU A 546 -5.78 31.51 -7.36
CA GLU A 546 -4.44 32.04 -7.52
C GLU A 546 -3.40 30.92 -7.44
N SER A 547 -2.40 30.98 -8.29
CA SER A 547 -1.25 30.09 -8.29
C SER A 547 0.03 30.89 -8.15
N LEU A 548 0.86 30.44 -7.20
CA LEU A 548 2.21 30.96 -6.96
C LEU A 548 3.25 30.42 -7.96
N LEU A 549 2.84 29.50 -8.83
CA LEU A 549 3.71 28.82 -9.80
C LEU A 549 3.21 29.05 -11.22
N GLY A 550 4.15 29.20 -12.15
CA GLY A 550 3.84 29.31 -13.58
C GLY A 550 4.99 28.89 -14.49
N TRP A 551 4.68 28.74 -15.77
CA TRP A 551 5.66 28.38 -16.80
C TRP A 551 6.39 29.63 -17.32
N HIS A 552 7.72 29.63 -17.23
CA HIS A 552 8.54 30.70 -17.79
C HIS A 552 9.01 30.33 -19.21
N ALA A 553 8.44 31.01 -20.21
CA ALA A 553 8.61 30.65 -21.62
C ALA A 553 10.07 30.68 -22.12
N LYS A 554 10.91 31.59 -21.60
CA LYS A 554 12.31 31.73 -22.04
C LYS A 554 13.22 30.63 -21.47
N SER A 555 13.09 30.32 -20.18
CA SER A 555 13.89 29.25 -19.56
C SER A 555 13.32 27.86 -19.82
N LYS A 556 12.07 27.77 -20.29
CA LYS A 556 11.32 26.51 -20.46
C LYS A 556 11.27 25.70 -19.16
N GLU A 557 11.10 26.42 -18.06
CA GLU A 557 11.02 25.86 -16.72
C GLU A 557 9.81 26.43 -16.00
N VAL A 558 9.29 25.67 -15.03
CA VAL A 558 8.36 26.22 -14.05
C VAL A 558 9.16 27.11 -13.10
N VAL A 559 8.58 28.23 -12.70
CA VAL A 559 9.17 29.16 -11.74
C VAL A 559 8.13 29.55 -10.71
N ARG A 560 8.60 29.97 -9.53
CA ARG A 560 7.77 30.75 -8.63
C ARG A 560 7.54 32.12 -9.26
N LEU A 561 6.30 32.57 -9.29
CA LEU A 561 5.94 33.84 -9.92
C LEU A 561 5.96 34.99 -8.90
N ASP A 562 6.43 36.15 -9.35
CA ASP A 562 6.34 37.42 -8.61
C ASP A 562 4.97 38.11 -8.82
N ALA A 563 4.18 37.64 -9.80
CA ALA A 563 2.83 38.08 -10.11
C ALA A 563 1.84 36.92 -10.06
N VAL A 564 0.56 37.21 -9.77
CA VAL A 564 -0.50 36.19 -9.64
C VAL A 564 -0.76 35.52 -10.99
N SER A 565 -0.60 34.19 -11.06
CA SER A 565 -1.20 33.38 -12.13
C SER A 565 -2.52 32.78 -11.67
N PHE A 566 -3.36 32.39 -12.61
CA PHE A 566 -4.64 31.79 -12.30
C PHE A 566 -4.72 30.36 -12.81
N VAL A 567 -5.33 29.50 -12.00
CA VAL A 567 -5.83 28.20 -12.44
C VAL A 567 -7.34 28.31 -12.49
N ASP A 568 -7.90 27.93 -13.63
CA ASP A 568 -9.34 27.88 -13.84
C ASP A 568 -9.80 26.43 -13.97
N THR A 569 -10.93 26.12 -13.35
CA THR A 569 -11.64 24.84 -13.48
C THR A 569 -13.11 25.11 -13.72
N ALA A 570 -13.80 24.20 -14.40
CA ALA A 570 -15.21 24.34 -14.74
C ALA A 570 -15.97 23.07 -14.35
N VAL A 571 -17.08 23.24 -13.62
CA VAL A 571 -18.03 22.16 -13.32
C VAL A 571 -19.05 22.07 -14.44
N PHE A 572 -19.23 20.86 -14.96
CA PHE A 572 -20.19 20.53 -16.01
C PHE A 572 -21.24 19.56 -15.47
N ALA A 573 -22.49 19.76 -15.87
CA ALA A 573 -23.55 18.78 -15.71
C ALA A 573 -24.13 18.43 -17.08
N PHE A 574 -24.10 17.15 -17.42
CA PHE A 574 -24.65 16.61 -18.65
C PHE A 574 -25.76 15.62 -18.36
N ARG A 575 -26.83 15.68 -19.14
CA ARG A 575 -27.94 14.74 -19.09
C ARG A 575 -27.84 13.73 -20.21
N LYS A 576 -28.00 12.45 -19.88
CA LYS A 576 -28.11 11.39 -20.89
C LYS A 576 -29.41 11.55 -21.67
N SER A 577 -29.32 11.54 -23.00
CA SER A 577 -30.50 11.53 -23.87
C SER A 577 -31.41 10.35 -23.54
N ALA A 578 -32.72 10.58 -23.68
CA ALA A 578 -33.74 9.56 -23.48
C ALA A 578 -33.54 8.33 -24.38
#